data_AF-A0A397VIQ2-F1
#
_entry.id   AF-A0A397VIQ2-F1
#
_cell.length_a   1.000
_cell.length_b   1.000
_cell.length_c   1.000
_cell.angle_alpha   90.00
_cell.angle_beta   90.00
_cell.angle_gamma   90.00
#
_symmetry.space_group_name_H-M   'P 1'
#
loop_
_entity.id
_entity.type
_entity.pdbx_description
1 polymer ?
#
loop_
_entity_poly.entity_id
_entity_poly.type
_entity_poly.pdbx_seq_one_letter_code
_entity_poly.pdbx_strand_id
1 'polypeptide(L)'
;MAFNKASGYYLQKNKNFTVESGIRQLSLPSKFHNWVLAKFGVDAQITKICFDDILKARVSIDIQLQQSGNADIPNGINQTEFQAICNIFKIYCNANNFYIPLHLDMISQCTSQDILAPLFQYYLPDLFNVKISFEMPMRIIEDEGGTDNNYSHVSLKPITGKKNKRTLKEWNQALHTLSTHNNGRLTNTFRNYLHEFIYENLPNSTNF
;
A
#
# COMPACT_ATOMS: atom_id res chain seq x y z
N MET A 1 -15.40 15.49 20.26
CA MET A 1 -14.16 16.30 20.08
C MET A 1 -12.85 15.60 20.50
N ALA A 2 -12.84 14.31 20.89
CA ALA A 2 -11.62 13.61 21.34
C ALA A 2 -10.79 12.91 20.23
N PHE A 3 -11.38 12.61 19.06
CA PHE A 3 -10.73 11.85 17.99
C PHE A 3 -9.62 12.60 17.24
N ASN A 4 -9.64 13.94 17.24
CA ASN A 4 -8.64 14.75 16.51
C ASN A 4 -7.28 14.88 17.22
N LYS A 5 -7.22 14.68 18.55
CA LYS A 5 -5.93 14.72 19.27
C LYS A 5 -5.15 13.41 19.16
N ALA A 6 -5.85 12.28 19.00
CA ALA A 6 -5.21 10.98 18.84
C ALA A 6 -4.54 10.84 17.46
N SER A 7 -5.16 11.34 16.37
CA SER A 7 -4.64 11.19 15.01
C SER A 7 -3.28 11.86 14.78
N GLY A 8 -3.04 13.03 15.38
CA GLY A 8 -1.74 13.71 15.33
C GLY A 8 -0.62 12.96 16.05
N TYR A 9 -0.96 12.21 17.11
CA TYR A 9 0.00 11.42 17.89
C TYR A 9 0.39 10.11 17.19
N TYR A 10 -0.52 9.49 16.42
CA TYR A 10 -0.23 8.26 15.67
C TYR A 10 0.70 8.49 14.47
N LEU A 11 0.62 9.66 13.82
CA LEU A 11 1.44 9.99 12.64
C LEU A 11 2.89 10.36 12.99
N GLN A 12 3.18 10.78 14.23
CA GLN A 12 4.54 11.17 14.65
C GLN A 12 5.40 10.01 15.16
N LYS A 13 4.81 8.88 15.57
CA LYS A 13 5.56 7.86 16.34
C LYS A 13 6.27 6.78 15.52
N ASN A 14 6.07 6.67 14.21
CA ASN A 14 6.67 5.61 13.39
C ASN A 14 7.61 6.16 12.32
N LYS A 15 8.75 6.73 12.73
CA LYS A 15 9.84 7.04 11.78
C LYS A 15 10.72 5.85 11.44
N ASN A 16 10.61 4.73 12.16
CA ASN A 16 11.40 3.53 11.92
C ASN A 16 10.47 2.33 11.87
N PHE A 17 10.22 1.76 10.69
CA PHE A 17 9.65 0.42 10.61
C PHE A 17 10.72 -0.57 11.08
N THR A 18 10.46 -1.26 12.19
CA THR A 18 11.30 -2.36 12.66
C THR A 18 10.65 -3.66 12.22
N VAL A 19 11.42 -4.51 11.54
CA VAL A 19 10.98 -5.87 11.19
C VAL A 19 10.82 -6.64 12.49
N GLU A 20 9.57 -6.85 12.92
CA GLU A 20 9.27 -7.72 14.04
C GLU A 20 9.45 -9.19 13.62
N SER A 21 9.92 -10.03 14.55
CA SER A 21 10.06 -11.47 14.33
C SER A 21 8.69 -12.14 14.37
N GLY A 22 7.95 -12.09 13.25
CA GLY A 22 6.66 -12.75 13.08
C GLY A 22 5.76 -12.10 12.02
N ILE A 23 4.64 -12.77 11.71
CA ILE A 23 3.58 -12.19 10.88
C ILE A 23 2.80 -11.18 11.71
N ARG A 24 2.74 -9.94 11.23
CA ARG A 24 1.88 -8.90 11.78
C ARG A 24 0.44 -9.15 11.31
N GLN A 25 -0.43 -9.51 12.25
CA GLN A 25 -1.86 -9.59 12.02
C GLN A 25 -2.48 -8.20 11.84
N LEU A 26 -3.68 -8.14 11.26
CA LEU A 26 -4.49 -6.93 11.29
C LEU A 26 -4.84 -6.60 12.74
N SER A 27 -4.77 -5.32 13.11
CA SER A 27 -5.17 -4.83 14.43
C SER A 27 -6.68 -5.03 14.69
N LEU A 28 -7.47 -5.12 13.61
CA LEU A 28 -8.91 -5.37 13.63
C LEU A 28 -9.31 -6.36 12.51
N PRO A 29 -10.44 -7.07 12.61
CA PRO A 29 -10.86 -8.00 11.57
C PRO A 29 -10.97 -7.35 10.18
N SER A 30 -10.72 -8.09 9.10
CA SER A 30 -10.87 -7.61 7.72
C SER A 30 -12.29 -7.08 7.43
N LYS A 31 -13.32 -7.68 8.03
CA LYS A 31 -14.71 -7.21 7.97
C LYS A 31 -14.89 -5.80 8.56
N PHE A 32 -14.17 -5.48 9.63
CA PHE A 32 -14.20 -4.13 10.21
C PHE A 32 -13.58 -3.11 9.25
N HIS A 33 -12.44 -3.43 8.65
CA HIS A 33 -11.79 -2.58 7.65
C HIS A 33 -12.70 -2.30 6.45
N ASN A 34 -13.41 -3.31 5.94
CA ASN A 34 -14.41 -3.12 4.88
C ASN A 34 -15.55 -2.22 5.32
N TRP A 35 -16.09 -2.47 6.51
CA TRP A 35 -17.16 -1.65 7.05
C TRP A 35 -16.72 -0.19 7.19
N VAL A 36 -15.49 0.09 7.63
CA VAL A 36 -14.94 1.45 7.69
C VAL A 36 -14.95 2.11 6.32
N LEU A 37 -14.42 1.44 5.30
CA LEU A 37 -14.36 1.97 3.94
C LEU A 37 -15.77 2.24 3.40
N ALA A 38 -16.71 1.30 3.57
CA ALA A 38 -18.08 1.43 3.11
C ALA A 38 -18.85 2.53 3.87
N LYS A 39 -18.63 2.67 5.18
CA LYS A 39 -19.37 3.60 6.03
C LYS A 39 -18.87 5.03 5.96
N PHE A 40 -17.55 5.22 5.92
CA PHE A 40 -16.93 6.54 6.01
C PHE A 40 -16.36 7.05 4.68
N GLY A 41 -16.16 6.16 3.69
CA GLY A 41 -15.63 6.52 2.39
C GLY A 41 -14.13 6.81 2.37
N VAL A 42 -13.62 7.13 1.18
CA VAL A 42 -12.17 7.24 0.90
C VAL A 42 -11.53 8.51 1.47
N ASP A 43 -12.31 9.56 1.72
CA ASP A 43 -11.77 10.83 2.23
C ASP A 43 -11.57 10.84 3.75
N ALA A 44 -12.16 9.86 4.46
CA ALA A 44 -12.13 9.81 5.91
C ALA A 44 -10.74 9.42 6.45
N GLN A 45 -10.32 10.10 7.52
CA GLN A 45 -9.03 9.81 8.15
C GLN A 45 -8.95 8.39 8.71
N ILE A 46 -10.07 7.86 9.21
CA ILE A 46 -10.13 6.48 9.72
C ILE A 46 -9.86 5.45 8.61
N THR A 47 -10.29 5.72 7.38
CA THR A 47 -10.01 4.86 6.22
C THR A 47 -8.52 4.85 5.89
N LYS A 48 -7.83 6.00 5.98
CA LYS A 48 -6.38 6.07 5.79
C LYS A 48 -5.62 5.30 6.88
N ILE A 49 -6.08 5.38 8.14
CA ILE A 49 -5.52 4.60 9.26
C ILE A 49 -5.71 3.09 9.03
N CYS A 50 -6.87 2.68 8.53
CA CYS A 50 -7.12 1.30 8.15
C CYS A 50 -6.15 0.84 7.05
N PHE A 51 -5.88 1.67 6.03
CA PHE A 51 -4.89 1.32 5.01
C PHE A 51 -3.49 1.15 5.58
N ASP A 52 -3.04 2.02 6.50
CA ASP A 52 -1.74 1.88 7.17
C ASP A 52 -1.61 0.53 7.88
N ASP A 53 -2.67 0.07 8.55
CA ASP A 53 -2.65 -1.21 9.25
C ASP A 53 -2.61 -2.40 8.29
N ILE A 54 -3.46 -2.35 7.25
CA ILE A 54 -3.50 -3.37 6.19
C ILE A 54 -2.17 -3.48 5.47
N LEU A 55 -1.58 -2.34 5.09
CA LEU A 55 -0.31 -2.30 4.37
C LEU A 55 0.82 -2.90 5.21
N LYS A 56 0.91 -2.55 6.49
CA LYS A 56 1.90 -3.14 7.40
C LYS A 56 1.74 -4.64 7.55
N ALA A 57 0.50 -5.15 7.65
CA ALA A 57 0.25 -6.59 7.67
C ALA A 57 0.70 -7.26 6.36
N ARG A 58 0.36 -6.65 5.22
CA ARG A 58 0.73 -7.16 3.89
C ARG A 58 2.24 -7.16 3.62
N VAL A 59 2.95 -6.13 4.08
CA VAL A 59 4.42 -6.03 4.05
C VAL A 59 5.04 -7.11 4.93
N SER A 60 4.53 -7.32 6.15
CA SER A 60 5.04 -8.37 7.04
C SER A 60 4.87 -9.77 6.44
N ILE A 61 3.72 -10.07 5.84
CA ILE A 61 3.48 -11.32 5.09
C ILE A 61 4.51 -11.49 3.98
N ASP A 62 4.78 -10.46 3.19
CA ASP A 62 5.74 -10.53 2.09
C ASP A 62 7.16 -10.83 2.58
N ILE A 63 7.60 -10.16 3.64
CA ILE A 63 8.92 -10.40 4.25
C ILE A 63 9.03 -11.85 4.76
N GLN A 64 7.96 -12.39 5.38
CA GLN A 64 7.95 -13.77 5.87
C GLN A 64 7.96 -14.79 4.73
N LEU A 65 7.27 -14.52 3.62
CA LEU A 65 7.31 -15.36 2.41
C LEU A 65 8.71 -15.40 1.79
N GLN A 66 9.40 -14.26 1.74
CA GLN A 66 10.80 -14.19 1.27
C GLN A 66 11.73 -15.08 2.11
N GLN A 67 11.49 -15.21 3.41
CA GLN A 67 12.29 -16.05 4.32
C GLN A 67 11.92 -17.54 4.26
N SER A 68 10.69 -17.86 3.85
CA SER A 68 10.14 -19.22 3.93
C SER A 68 10.47 -20.13 2.73
N GLY A 69 11.25 -19.65 1.75
CA GLY A 69 11.86 -20.50 0.72
C GLY A 69 10.87 -21.30 -0.14
N ASN A 70 9.86 -20.63 -0.71
CA ASN A 70 8.79 -21.15 -1.60
C ASN A 70 7.50 -21.65 -0.92
N ALA A 71 7.23 -21.28 0.33
CA ALA A 71 5.89 -21.47 0.88
C ALA A 71 4.87 -20.54 0.20
N ASP A 72 3.66 -21.03 -0.11
CA ASP A 72 2.57 -20.19 -0.61
C ASP A 72 1.91 -19.36 0.50
N ILE A 73 2.06 -19.81 1.75
CA ILE A 73 1.53 -19.19 2.97
C ILE A 73 2.68 -19.10 3.98
N PRO A 74 2.92 -17.94 4.61
CA PRO A 74 3.97 -17.85 5.61
C PRO A 74 3.60 -18.59 6.91
N ASN A 75 4.61 -19.01 7.66
CA ASN A 75 4.40 -19.75 8.91
C ASN A 75 3.69 -18.88 9.97
N GLY A 76 2.64 -19.42 10.59
CA GLY A 76 1.92 -18.75 11.68
C GLY A 76 0.64 -18.02 11.25
N ILE A 77 0.24 -18.12 9.98
CA ILE A 77 -1.07 -17.69 9.49
C ILE A 77 -1.74 -18.84 8.73
N ASN A 78 -3.06 -18.94 8.80
CA ASN A 78 -3.82 -19.91 8.00
C ASN A 78 -4.22 -19.32 6.64
N GLN A 79 -4.58 -20.19 5.68
CA GLN A 79 -4.98 -19.79 4.33
C GLN A 79 -6.09 -18.73 4.32
N THR A 80 -7.13 -18.92 5.14
CA THR A 80 -8.29 -18.01 5.20
C THR A 80 -7.89 -16.61 5.67
N GLU A 81 -7.05 -16.52 6.70
CA GLU A 81 -6.58 -15.24 7.23
C GLU A 81 -5.63 -14.55 6.25
N PHE A 82 -4.71 -15.31 5.63
CA PHE A 82 -3.82 -14.81 4.57
C PHE A 82 -4.62 -14.22 3.40
N GLN A 83 -5.61 -14.96 2.89
CA GLN A 83 -6.46 -14.52 1.80
C GLN A 83 -7.31 -13.31 2.19
N ALA A 84 -7.84 -13.27 3.41
CA ALA A 84 -8.59 -12.12 3.93
C ALA A 84 -7.74 -10.84 3.95
N ILE A 85 -6.46 -10.93 4.34
CA ILE A 85 -5.50 -9.79 4.34
C ILE A 85 -5.17 -9.35 2.91
N CYS A 86 -4.90 -10.31 2.02
CA CYS A 86 -4.64 -10.01 0.61
C CYS A 86 -5.84 -9.34 -0.06
N ASN A 87 -7.05 -9.83 0.19
CA ASN A 87 -8.28 -9.30 -0.39
C ASN A 87 -8.60 -7.90 0.15
N ILE A 88 -8.49 -7.67 1.46
CA ILE A 88 -8.77 -6.33 2.03
C ILE A 88 -7.78 -5.28 1.52
N PHE A 89 -6.51 -5.65 1.34
CA PHE A 89 -5.51 -4.79 0.71
C PHE A 89 -5.93 -4.40 -0.71
N LYS A 90 -6.32 -5.38 -1.53
CA LYS A 90 -6.77 -5.14 -2.91
C LYS A 90 -8.00 -4.24 -2.97
N ILE A 91 -8.96 -4.44 -2.07
CA ILE A 91 -10.17 -3.61 -1.96
C ILE A 91 -9.81 -2.14 -1.68
N TYR A 92 -8.89 -1.89 -0.76
CA TYR A 92 -8.47 -0.54 -0.43
C TYR A 92 -7.71 0.14 -1.58
N CYS A 93 -6.81 -0.58 -2.24
CA CYS A 93 -6.12 -0.06 -3.41
C CYS A 93 -7.10 0.24 -4.56
N ASN A 94 -8.08 -0.64 -4.79
CA ASN A 94 -9.16 -0.44 -5.76
C ASN A 94 -9.97 0.84 -5.44
N ALA A 95 -10.22 1.13 -4.17
CA ALA A 95 -11.05 2.26 -3.78
C ALA A 95 -10.44 3.65 -4.08
N ASN A 96 -9.19 3.88 -3.70
CA ASN A 96 -8.55 5.21 -3.84
C ASN A 96 -7.01 5.20 -3.72
N ASN A 97 -6.41 4.02 -3.64
CA ASN A 97 -4.97 3.82 -3.47
C ASN A 97 -4.28 4.79 -2.48
N PHE A 98 -4.41 4.51 -1.18
CA PHE A 98 -4.13 5.44 -0.08
C PHE A 98 -2.64 5.64 0.27
N TYR A 99 -1.73 5.39 -0.67
CA TYR A 99 -0.29 5.51 -0.41
C TYR A 99 0.11 6.95 -0.06
N ILE A 100 1.04 7.06 0.89
CA ILE A 100 1.73 8.31 1.23
C ILE A 100 3.26 8.09 1.23
N PRO A 101 4.07 9.14 1.10
CA PRO A 101 5.54 9.00 1.03
C PRO A 101 6.16 8.26 2.21
N LEU A 102 5.58 8.37 3.42
CA LEU A 102 6.05 7.67 4.62
C LEU A 102 5.97 6.14 4.50
N HIS A 103 5.14 5.61 3.59
CA HIS A 103 5.06 4.17 3.36
C HIS A 103 6.26 3.59 2.63
N LEU A 104 7.04 4.43 1.93
CA LEU A 104 8.15 3.93 1.12
C LEU A 104 9.23 3.22 1.95
N ASP A 105 9.46 3.62 3.20
CA ASP A 105 10.43 2.96 4.08
C ASP A 105 10.06 1.48 4.31
N MET A 106 8.78 1.19 4.62
CA MET A 106 8.35 -0.20 4.81
C MET A 106 8.20 -0.96 3.47
N ILE A 107 7.68 -0.32 2.43
CA ILE A 107 7.50 -0.95 1.10
C ILE A 107 8.85 -1.27 0.44
N SER A 108 9.92 -0.55 0.81
CA SER A 108 11.26 -0.78 0.27
C SER A 108 11.83 -2.18 0.50
N GLN A 109 11.26 -2.90 1.46
CA GLN A 109 11.63 -4.26 1.83
C GLN A 109 10.79 -5.32 1.12
N CYS A 110 9.84 -4.91 0.28
CA CYS A 110 8.95 -5.82 -0.42
C CYS A 110 9.54 -6.35 -1.74
N THR A 111 9.11 -7.55 -2.11
CA THR A 111 9.34 -8.15 -3.44
C THR A 111 8.03 -8.51 -4.15
N SER A 112 6.91 -8.57 -3.43
CA SER A 112 5.61 -8.87 -4.04
C SER A 112 5.14 -7.80 -5.03
N GLN A 113 4.83 -8.24 -6.24
CA GLN A 113 4.22 -7.40 -7.28
C GLN A 113 2.85 -6.85 -6.86
N ASP A 114 2.06 -7.61 -6.10
CA ASP A 114 0.77 -7.14 -5.57
C ASP A 114 0.92 -5.89 -4.68
N ILE A 115 2.08 -5.67 -4.05
CA ILE A 115 2.35 -4.47 -3.26
C ILE A 115 2.97 -3.38 -4.12
N LEU A 116 3.94 -3.74 -4.97
CA LEU A 116 4.77 -2.78 -5.70
C LEU A 116 4.06 -2.20 -6.94
N ALA A 117 3.38 -3.03 -7.72
CA ALA A 117 2.78 -2.60 -8.98
C ALA A 117 1.65 -1.57 -8.79
N PRO A 118 0.71 -1.73 -7.83
CA PRO A 118 -0.30 -0.70 -7.58
C PRO A 118 0.30 0.66 -7.20
N LEU A 119 1.47 0.68 -6.56
CA LEU A 119 2.19 1.92 -6.24
C LEU A 119 2.92 2.48 -7.48
N PHE A 120 3.84 1.72 -8.05
CA PHE A 120 4.80 2.22 -9.05
C PHE A 120 4.28 2.24 -10.49
N GLN A 121 3.28 1.42 -10.80
CA GLN A 121 2.75 1.26 -12.16
C GLN A 121 1.32 1.79 -12.33
N TYR A 122 0.65 2.15 -11.22
CA TYR A 122 -0.66 2.81 -11.23
C TYR A 122 -0.66 4.14 -10.48
N TYR A 123 -0.49 4.14 -9.15
CA TYR A 123 -0.67 5.35 -8.33
C TYR A 123 0.34 6.46 -8.64
N LEU A 124 1.64 6.13 -8.67
CA LEU A 124 2.67 7.12 -8.98
C LEU A 124 2.55 7.61 -10.43
N PRO A 125 2.36 6.74 -11.45
CA PRO A 125 2.11 7.22 -12.81
C PRO A 125 0.91 8.15 -12.92
N ASP A 126 -0.21 7.78 -12.30
CA ASP A 126 -1.39 8.64 -12.24
C ASP A 126 -1.05 9.96 -11.56
N LEU A 127 -0.43 9.95 -10.39
CA LEU A 127 -0.03 11.16 -9.65
C LEU A 127 0.86 12.08 -10.49
N PHE A 128 1.88 11.54 -11.15
CA PHE A 128 2.85 12.28 -11.95
C PHE A 128 2.40 12.59 -13.38
N ASN A 129 1.21 12.15 -13.78
CA ASN A 129 0.66 12.33 -15.12
C ASN A 129 1.51 11.66 -16.21
N VAL A 130 2.06 10.48 -15.92
CA VAL A 130 2.82 9.65 -16.86
C VAL A 130 2.04 8.38 -17.18
N LYS A 131 2.55 7.56 -18.11
CA LYS A 131 1.82 6.39 -18.61
C LYS A 131 1.62 5.35 -17.50
N ILE A 132 0.36 4.97 -17.25
CA ILE A 132 -0.03 3.87 -16.38
C ILE A 132 0.23 2.54 -17.11
N SER A 133 0.86 1.58 -16.44
CA SER A 133 1.18 0.23 -16.98
C SER A 133 0.52 -0.91 -16.20
N PHE A 134 -0.17 -0.61 -15.09
CA PHE A 134 -0.89 -1.60 -14.29
C PHE A 134 -2.40 -1.42 -14.41
N GLU A 135 -3.10 -2.53 -14.65
CA GLU A 135 -4.56 -2.55 -14.78
C GLU A 135 -5.24 -2.58 -13.41
N MET A 136 -6.25 -1.71 -13.25
CA MET A 136 -7.15 -1.70 -12.10
C MET A 136 -8.58 -1.97 -12.58
N PRO A 137 -9.43 -2.65 -11.80
CA PRO A 137 -9.20 -3.09 -10.42
C PRO A 137 -8.37 -4.37 -10.29
N MET A 138 -7.65 -4.51 -9.18
CA MET A 138 -7.01 -5.76 -8.77
C MET A 138 -8.04 -6.85 -8.51
N ARG A 139 -7.71 -8.08 -8.95
CA ARG A 139 -8.55 -9.27 -8.80
C ARG A 139 -8.59 -9.75 -7.34
N ILE A 140 -9.79 -9.80 -6.77
CA ILE A 140 -10.09 -10.35 -5.44
C ILE A 140 -10.41 -11.84 -5.61
N ILE A 141 -9.86 -12.68 -4.73
CA ILE A 141 -10.14 -14.13 -4.75
C ILE A 141 -11.30 -14.40 -3.82
N GLU A 142 -12.46 -14.72 -4.37
CA GLU A 142 -13.63 -15.15 -3.60
C GLU A 142 -13.45 -16.61 -3.17
N ASP A 143 -13.75 -16.93 -1.91
CA ASP A 143 -13.75 -18.34 -1.47
C ASP A 143 -14.91 -19.07 -2.15
N GLU A 144 -14.64 -20.25 -2.72
CA GLU A 144 -15.64 -21.13 -3.35
C GLU A 144 -16.72 -21.61 -2.35
N GLY A 145 -16.49 -21.45 -1.04
CA GLY A 145 -17.44 -21.72 0.03
C GLY A 145 -18.24 -20.48 0.43
N GLY A 146 -19.24 -20.13 -0.38
CA GLY A 146 -20.21 -19.04 -0.21
C GLY A 146 -20.53 -18.61 1.23
N THR A 147 -19.66 -17.77 1.79
CA THR A 147 -19.99 -16.91 2.93
C THR A 147 -20.12 -15.52 2.35
N ASP A 148 -21.26 -14.87 2.61
CA ASP A 148 -21.64 -13.51 2.19
C ASP A 148 -20.58 -12.46 2.58
N ASN A 149 -19.44 -12.48 1.93
CA ASN A 149 -18.48 -11.42 1.98
C ASN A 149 -18.89 -10.47 0.86
N ASN A 150 -19.88 -9.63 1.16
CA ASN A 150 -20.31 -8.51 0.32
C ASN A 150 -19.14 -7.51 0.18
N TYR A 151 -18.13 -7.87 -0.61
CA TYR A 151 -17.05 -7.00 -1.07
C TYR A 151 -17.53 -6.12 -2.25
N SER A 152 -18.66 -6.48 -2.83
CA SER A 152 -19.34 -5.82 -3.94
C SER A 152 -20.10 -4.58 -3.44
N HIS A 153 -19.52 -3.41 -3.72
CA HIS A 153 -20.16 -2.08 -3.88
C HIS A 153 -19.24 -0.91 -3.49
N VAL A 154 -17.91 -1.08 -3.47
CA VAL A 154 -17.03 0.09 -3.45
C VAL A 154 -16.95 0.66 -4.86
N SER A 155 -17.70 1.74 -5.10
CA SER A 155 -17.60 2.51 -6.34
C SER A 155 -16.16 3.01 -6.51
N LEU A 156 -15.46 2.47 -7.51
CA LEU A 156 -14.17 2.98 -7.97
C LEU A 156 -14.41 4.42 -8.42
N LYS A 157 -13.90 5.40 -7.67
CA LYS A 157 -13.77 6.74 -8.22
C LYS A 157 -12.38 6.82 -8.83
N PRO A 158 -12.25 7.16 -10.12
CA PRO A 158 -10.94 7.46 -10.66
C PRO A 158 -10.34 8.63 -9.85
N ILE A 159 -9.02 8.64 -9.69
CA ILE A 159 -8.28 9.69 -8.99
C ILE A 159 -8.29 10.96 -9.86
N THR A 160 -9.49 11.51 -10.15
CA THR A 160 -9.69 12.68 -11.02
C THR A 160 -9.72 13.98 -10.22
N GLY A 161 -9.10 13.98 -9.03
CA GLY A 161 -8.93 15.19 -8.22
C GLY A 161 -7.85 16.10 -8.80
N LYS A 162 -8.02 17.42 -8.70
CA LYS A 162 -6.92 18.38 -8.96
C LYS A 162 -5.71 17.97 -8.11
N LYS A 163 -4.65 17.53 -8.77
CA LYS A 163 -3.41 17.08 -8.14
C LYS A 163 -2.85 18.17 -7.24
N ASN A 164 -2.72 17.87 -5.95
CA ASN A 164 -2.21 18.81 -4.98
C ASN A 164 -0.69 18.98 -5.19
N LYS A 165 -0.25 20.21 -5.54
CA LYS A 165 1.18 20.54 -5.71
C LYS A 165 2.02 20.14 -4.50
N ARG A 166 1.46 20.20 -3.29
CA ARG A 166 2.13 19.78 -2.07
C ARG A 166 2.40 18.27 -2.08
N THR A 167 1.40 17.46 -2.41
CA THR A 167 1.53 16.00 -2.50
C THR A 167 2.59 15.60 -3.52
N LEU A 168 2.59 16.23 -4.70
CA LEU A 168 3.63 16.02 -5.72
C LEU A 168 5.03 16.32 -5.19
N LYS A 169 5.20 17.45 -4.50
CA LYS A 169 6.49 17.84 -3.90
C LYS A 169 6.96 16.85 -2.84
N GLU A 170 6.05 16.40 -1.96
CA GLU A 170 6.36 15.42 -0.91
C GLU A 170 6.79 14.07 -1.51
N TRP A 171 6.11 13.60 -2.55
CA TRP A 171 6.49 12.38 -3.27
C TRP A 171 7.83 12.51 -4.00
N ASN A 172 8.04 13.61 -4.73
CA ASN A 172 9.32 13.88 -5.39
C ASN A 172 10.48 13.85 -4.40
N GLN A 173 10.34 14.54 -3.27
CA GLN A 173 11.38 14.56 -2.24
C GLN A 173 11.68 13.16 -1.70
N ALA A 174 10.64 12.36 -1.41
CA ALA A 174 10.83 11.02 -0.87
C ALA A 174 11.47 10.05 -1.88
N LEU A 175 11.03 10.08 -3.14
CA LEU A 175 11.60 9.26 -4.22
C LEU A 175 13.08 9.60 -4.46
N HIS A 176 13.44 10.89 -4.53
CA HIS A 176 14.84 11.32 -4.66
C HIS A 176 15.69 10.97 -3.43
N THR A 177 15.13 11.07 -2.23
CA THR A 177 15.87 10.71 -1.00
C THR A 177 16.23 9.23 -1.03
N LEU A 178 15.29 8.36 -1.41
CA LEU A 178 15.53 6.91 -1.49
C LEU A 178 16.47 6.51 -2.62
N SER A 179 16.43 7.21 -3.76
CA SER A 179 17.33 6.92 -4.89
C SER A 179 18.77 7.33 -4.61
N THR A 180 18.98 8.38 -3.81
CA THR A 180 20.32 8.92 -3.50
C THR A 180 20.93 8.34 -2.23
N HIS A 181 20.12 8.06 -1.21
CA HIS A 181 20.57 7.57 0.10
C HIS A 181 20.12 6.11 0.29
N ASN A 182 20.65 5.21 -0.54
CA ASN A 182 20.40 3.78 -0.41
C ASN A 182 21.31 3.16 0.67
N ASN A 183 20.80 3.00 1.88
CA ASN A 183 21.52 2.38 3.00
C ASN A 183 21.60 0.84 2.92
N GLY A 184 21.49 0.25 1.73
CA GLY A 184 21.54 -1.20 1.52
C GLY A 184 20.27 -1.97 1.90
N ARG A 185 19.23 -1.28 2.39
CA ARG A 185 17.97 -1.89 2.87
C ARG A 185 16.93 -2.20 1.79
N LEU A 186 17.07 -1.61 0.60
CA LEU A 186 16.14 -1.82 -0.51
C LEU A 186 16.31 -3.22 -1.11
N THR A 187 15.21 -3.93 -1.37
CA THR A 187 15.27 -5.17 -2.17
C THR A 187 15.66 -4.84 -3.62
N ASN A 188 16.25 -5.80 -4.35
CA ASN A 188 16.53 -5.61 -5.77
C ASN A 188 15.25 -5.38 -6.58
N THR A 189 14.16 -6.07 -6.23
CA THR A 189 12.86 -5.86 -6.87
C THR A 189 12.39 -4.41 -6.69
N PHE A 190 12.40 -3.90 -5.46
CA PHE A 190 12.02 -2.50 -5.20
C PHE A 190 12.93 -1.51 -5.93
N ARG A 191 14.26 -1.75 -5.96
CA ARG A 191 15.21 -0.90 -6.70
C ARG A 191 14.86 -0.84 -8.19
N ASN A 192 14.47 -1.96 -8.79
CA ASN A 192 14.10 -2.01 -10.20
C ASN A 192 12.83 -1.18 -10.46
N TYR A 193 11.79 -1.32 -9.64
CA TYR A 193 10.58 -0.49 -9.74
C TYR A 193 10.87 1.00 -9.54
N LEU A 194 11.71 1.34 -8.55
CA LEU A 194 12.11 2.72 -8.29
C LEU A 194 12.89 3.30 -9.46
N HIS A 195 13.83 2.52 -10.03
CA HIS A 195 14.65 2.92 -11.16
C HIS A 195 13.80 3.13 -12.42
N GLU A 196 12.97 2.14 -12.78
CA GLU A 196 12.04 2.21 -13.90
C GLU A 196 11.13 3.44 -13.78
N PHE A 197 10.57 3.68 -12.59
CA PHE A 197 9.73 4.85 -12.39
C PHE A 197 10.50 6.17 -12.55
N ILE A 198 11.66 6.32 -11.91
CA ILE A 198 12.41 7.58 -11.89
C ILE A 198 13.08 7.89 -13.24
N TYR A 199 13.69 6.91 -13.89
CA TYR A 199 14.56 7.14 -15.05
C TYR A 199 13.90 6.83 -16.38
N GLU A 200 12.87 5.97 -16.40
CA GLU A 200 12.21 5.58 -17.66
C GLU A 200 10.85 6.25 -17.83
N ASN A 201 10.13 6.50 -16.72
CA ASN A 201 8.75 7.01 -16.77
C ASN A 201 8.62 8.50 -16.44
N LEU A 202 9.43 9.06 -15.54
CA LEU A 202 9.43 10.50 -15.33
C LEU A 202 10.10 11.21 -16.52
N PRO A 203 9.47 12.22 -17.12
CA PRO A 203 10.09 12.97 -18.21
C PRO A 203 11.42 13.56 -17.71
N ASN A 204 12.52 13.24 -18.42
CA ASN A 204 13.89 13.68 -18.13
C ASN A 204 13.88 15.07 -17.55
N SER A 205 14.25 15.17 -16.27
CA SER A 205 14.47 16.37 -15.48
C SER A 205 14.76 17.62 -16.31
N THR A 206 13.72 18.30 -16.76
CA THR A 206 13.82 19.66 -17.29
C THR A 206 12.53 20.38 -16.90
N ASN A 207 12.70 21.23 -15.88
CA ASN A 207 11.75 22.19 -15.29
C ASN A 207 10.86 21.62 -14.17
N PHE A 208 11.47 21.54 -12.97
CA PHE A 208 10.80 21.75 -11.69
C PHE A 208 11.13 23.15 -11.19
#